data_AF-A0A392NN88-F1
#
_entry.id   AF-A0A392NN88-F1
#
_cell.length_a   1.000
_cell.length_b   1.000
_cell.length_c   1.000
_cell.angle_alpha   90.00
_cell.angle_beta   90.00
_cell.angle_gamma   90.00
#
_symmetry.space_group_name_H-M   'P 1'
#
loop_
_entity.id
_entity.type
_entity.pdbx_description
1 polymer ?
#
loop_
_entity_poly.entity_id
_entity_poly.type
_entity_poly.pdbx_seq_one_letter_code
_entity_poly.pdbx_strand_id
1 'polypeptide(L)'
;LTPEQRFMQGAEVLQLSEIIKLKKAQICLTVATTSHARASANGWFFIGCTDCSKQTYPAVKHPFECKDVHSTADPAIGPYCLIS
;
A
#
# COMPACT_ATOMS: atom_id res chain seq x y z
N LEU A 1 -12.62 -24.05 1.72
CA LEU A 1 -12.06 -22.77 2.23
C LEU A 1 -12.02 -21.77 1.09
N THR A 2 -12.62 -20.59 1.28
CA THR A 2 -12.48 -19.47 0.35
C THR A 2 -11.00 -19.02 0.27
N PRO A 3 -10.58 -18.27 -0.77
CA PRO A 3 -9.24 -17.71 -0.83
C PRO A 3 -8.86 -16.90 0.42
N GLU A 4 -9.80 -16.12 0.96
CA GLU A 4 -9.60 -15.33 2.18
C GLU A 4 -9.39 -16.22 3.40
N GLN A 5 -10.21 -17.28 3.54
CA GLN A 5 -10.05 -18.24 4.63
C GLN A 5 -8.71 -18.98 4.57
N ARG A 6 -8.21 -19.28 3.36
CA ARG A 6 -6.88 -19.89 3.16
C ARG A 6 -5.76 -18.92 3.52
N PHE A 7 -5.90 -17.63 3.20
CA PHE A 7 -4.93 -16.61 3.59
C PHE A 7 -4.87 -16.42 5.12
N MET A 8 -6.02 -16.47 5.78
CA MET A 8 -6.08 -16.35 7.23
C MET A 8 -5.59 -17.59 7.99
N GLN A 9 -5.51 -18.74 7.31
CA GLN A 9 -5.21 -20.01 7.94
C GLN A 9 -3.74 -20.06 8.38
N GLY A 10 -3.51 -20.17 9.69
CA GLY A 10 -2.16 -20.27 10.28
C GLY A 10 -1.46 -18.92 10.49
N ALA A 11 -2.11 -17.80 10.17
CA ALA A 11 -1.59 -16.49 10.49
C ALA A 11 -1.85 -16.15 11.96
N GLU A 12 -0.86 -15.57 12.63
CA GLU A 12 -0.98 -15.10 14.00
C GLU A 12 -1.91 -13.88 14.05
N VAL A 13 -2.89 -13.90 14.95
CA VAL A 13 -3.78 -12.77 15.19
C VAL A 13 -3.14 -11.88 16.26
N LEU A 14 -2.80 -10.64 15.89
CA LEU A 14 -2.14 -9.67 16.75
C LEU A 14 -2.97 -8.39 16.87
N GLN A 15 -2.87 -7.73 18.02
CA GLN A 15 -3.34 -6.35 18.17
C GLN A 15 -2.36 -5.37 17.53
N LEU A 16 -2.85 -4.20 17.12
CA LEU A 16 -2.01 -3.12 16.59
C LEU A 16 -0.83 -2.76 17.53
N SER A 17 -1.05 -2.78 18.85
CA SER A 17 -0.03 -2.50 19.86
C SER A 17 1.11 -3.53 19.92
N GLU A 18 0.85 -4.75 19.44
CA GLU A 18 1.81 -5.86 19.36
C GLU A 18 2.56 -5.81 18.03
N ILE A 19 1.85 -5.48 16.94
CA ILE A 19 2.42 -5.32 15.59
C ILE A 19 3.53 -4.27 15.57
N ILE A 20 3.31 -3.14 16.25
CA ILE A 20 4.31 -2.05 16.33
C ILE A 20 5.60 -2.49 17.04
N LYS A 21 5.57 -3.54 17.86
CA LYS A 21 6.72 -4.04 18.63
C LYS A 21 7.49 -5.14 17.89
N LEU A 22 7.05 -5.56 16.70
CA LEU A 22 7.68 -6.63 15.93
C LEU A 22 9.08 -6.22 15.46
N LYS A 23 10.07 -7.07 15.77
CA LYS A 23 11.48 -6.85 15.44
C LYS A 23 11.86 -7.39 14.06
N LYS A 24 11.00 -8.18 13.45
CA LYS A 24 11.20 -8.83 12.15
C LYS A 24 9.92 -8.72 11.33
N ALA A 25 10.06 -8.64 10.02
CA ALA A 25 8.93 -8.70 9.10
C ALA A 25 8.25 -10.08 9.23
N GLN A 26 6.94 -10.08 9.45
CA GLN A 26 6.12 -11.29 9.52
C GLN A 26 4.70 -11.00 9.01
N ILE A 27 4.01 -12.04 8.56
CA ILE A 27 2.60 -11.97 8.16
C ILE A 27 1.75 -12.21 9.41
N CYS A 28 0.86 -11.27 9.72
CA CYS A 28 -0.09 -11.37 10.83
C CYS A 28 -1.47 -10.84 10.39
N LEU A 29 -2.50 -11.18 11.16
CA LEU A 29 -3.85 -10.67 11.00
C LEU A 29 -4.18 -9.71 12.13
N THR A 30 -4.86 -8.63 11.80
CA THR A 30 -5.45 -7.71 12.79
C THR A 30 -6.84 -7.31 12.33
N VAL A 31 -7.72 -7.05 13.28
CA VAL A 31 -9.03 -6.44 13.04
C VAL A 31 -9.01 -5.08 13.73
N ALA A 32 -9.29 -4.03 12.96
CA ALA A 32 -9.31 -2.65 13.47
C ALA A 32 -10.54 -1.92 12.92
N THR A 33 -11.00 -0.94 13.67
CA THR A 33 -12.05 -0.01 13.21
C THR A 33 -11.38 1.22 12.62
N THR A 34 -11.65 1.50 11.35
CA THR A 34 -11.16 2.72 10.69
C THR A 34 -11.78 3.95 11.34
N SER A 35 -10.95 4.80 11.96
CA SER A 35 -11.39 6.06 12.58
C SER A 35 -11.24 7.25 11.62
N HIS A 36 -10.13 7.29 10.87
CA HIS A 36 -9.80 8.38 9.97
C HIS A 36 -9.16 7.84 8.69
N ALA A 37 -9.48 8.46 7.56
CA ALA A 37 -8.73 8.29 6.31
C ALA A 37 -7.97 9.58 6.02
N ARG A 38 -6.64 9.53 6.05
CA ARG A 38 -5.81 10.68 5.64
C ARG A 38 -5.65 10.68 4.12
N ALA A 39 -6.24 11.66 3.46
CA ALA A 39 -5.85 12.01 2.10
C ALA A 39 -4.51 12.76 2.15
N SER A 40 -3.61 12.45 1.21
CA SER A 40 -2.41 13.28 1.00
C SER A 40 -2.83 14.65 0.43
N ALA A 41 -1.89 15.60 0.34
CA ALA A 41 -2.15 16.86 -0.36
C ALA A 41 -2.65 16.66 -1.81
N ASN A 42 -2.34 15.50 -2.41
CA ASN A 42 -2.74 15.10 -3.75
C ASN A 42 -4.01 14.23 -3.76
N GLY A 43 -4.74 14.13 -2.65
CA GLY A 43 -5.96 13.35 -2.50
C GLY A 43 -5.75 11.94 -1.93
N TRP A 44 -6.77 11.11 -2.11
CA TRP A 44 -6.86 9.73 -1.61
C TRP A 44 -6.26 8.70 -2.57
N PHE A 45 -5.50 9.15 -3.58
CA PHE A 45 -4.89 8.29 -4.57
C PHE A 45 -3.45 8.70 -4.88
N PHE A 46 -2.66 7.77 -5.41
CA PHE A 46 -1.41 8.06 -6.09
C PHE A 46 -1.46 7.62 -7.54
N ILE A 47 -0.65 8.30 -8.33
CA ILE A 47 -0.32 7.91 -9.69
C ILE A 47 0.80 6.88 -9.57
N GLY A 48 0.56 5.66 -10.08
CA GLY A 48 1.39 4.49 -9.90
C GLY A 48 2.04 4.01 -11.19
N CYS A 49 3.22 3.42 -11.05
CA CYS A 49 3.97 2.79 -12.12
C CYS A 49 3.32 1.47 -12.50
N THR A 50 3.16 1.21 -13.80
CA THR A 50 2.61 -0.04 -14.32
C THR A 50 3.52 -1.24 -14.08
N ASP A 51 4.83 -1.02 -13.97
CA ASP A 51 5.81 -2.11 -13.92
C ASP A 51 6.12 -2.57 -12.49
N CYS A 52 6.04 -1.66 -11.51
CA CYS A 52 6.43 -1.97 -10.12
C CYS A 52 5.42 -1.52 -9.05
N SER A 53 4.25 -1.00 -9.43
CA SER A 53 3.18 -0.53 -8.54
C SER A 53 3.63 0.53 -7.51
N LYS A 54 4.81 1.13 -7.69
CA LYS A 54 5.32 2.24 -6.89
C LYS A 54 4.74 3.56 -7.37
N GLN A 55 4.68 4.55 -6.48
CA GLN A 55 4.29 5.91 -6.84
C GLN A 55 5.24 6.51 -7.90
N THR A 56 4.66 7.16 -8.91
CA THR A 56 5.35 7.96 -9.91
C THR A 56 5.30 9.45 -9.58
N TYR A 57 6.26 10.19 -10.12
CA TYR A 57 6.38 11.63 -9.99
C TYR A 57 6.49 12.27 -11.38
N PRO A 58 6.15 13.56 -11.53
CA PRO A 58 6.37 14.28 -12.78
C PRO A 58 7.86 14.29 -13.15
N ALA A 59 8.20 13.91 -14.39
CA ALA A 59 9.57 13.92 -14.89
C ALA A 59 9.72 14.88 -16.09
N VAL A 60 10.97 15.27 -16.37
CA VAL A 60 11.28 16.27 -17.42
C VAL A 60 11.14 15.67 -18.82
N LYS A 61 11.45 14.37 -18.99
CA LYS A 61 11.42 13.67 -20.28
C LYS A 61 10.13 12.89 -20.56
N HIS A 62 9.42 12.46 -19.51
CA HIS A 62 8.20 11.67 -19.57
C HIS A 62 7.19 12.20 -18.56
N PRO A 63 5.87 12.08 -18.82
CA PRO A 63 4.86 12.66 -17.93
C PRO A 63 4.91 12.08 -16.51
N PHE A 64 5.28 10.81 -16.35
CA PHE A 64 5.40 10.16 -15.04
C PHE A 64 6.58 9.17 -15.00
N GLU A 65 7.38 9.23 -13.94
CA GLU A 65 8.51 8.33 -13.70
C GLU A 65 8.52 7.88 -12.24
N CYS A 66 8.78 6.59 -11.99
CA CYS A 66 8.91 6.06 -10.62
C CYS A 66 10.35 6.17 -10.11
N LYS A 67 10.60 5.91 -8.82
CA LYS A 67 11.96 5.95 -8.25
C LYS A 67 12.95 4.97 -8.89
N ASP A 68 12.46 3.95 -9.58
CA ASP A 68 13.29 2.98 -10.31
C ASP A 68 13.49 3.39 -11.79
N VAL A 69 13.13 4.63 -12.16
CA VAL A 69 13.34 5.21 -13.50
C VAL A 69 12.49 4.54 -14.60
N HIS A 70 11.41 3.84 -14.22
CA HIS A 70 10.45 3.34 -15.19
C HIS A 70 9.56 4.48 -15.70
N SER A 71 9.60 4.70 -17.00
CA SER A 71 8.77 5.71 -17.67
C SER A 71 7.36 5.15 -17.84
N THR A 72 6.38 5.85 -17.29
CA THR A 72 4.97 5.44 -17.36
C THR A 72 4.18 6.47 -18.18
N ALA A 73 3.68 6.06 -19.34
CA ALA A 73 2.87 6.92 -20.20
C ALA A 73 1.38 6.93 -19.78
N ASP A 74 0.89 5.80 -19.28
CA ASP A 74 -0.49 5.62 -18.80
C ASP A 74 -0.46 5.05 -17.37
N PRO A 75 -0.38 5.92 -16.35
CA PRO A 75 -0.18 5.47 -14.98
C PRO A 75 -1.47 4.97 -14.32
N ALA A 76 -1.33 3.95 -13.48
CA ALA A 76 -2.44 3.40 -12.72
C ALA A 76 -2.81 4.31 -11.53
N ILE A 77 -4.10 4.40 -11.19
CA ILE A 77 -4.56 5.09 -9.98
C ILE A 77 -4.61 4.08 -8.83
N GLY A 78 -3.71 4.24 -7.85
CA GLY A 78 -3.67 3.42 -6.64
C GLY A 78 -4.32 4.12 -5.44
N PRO A 79 -5.15 3.44 -4.62
CA PRO A 79 -5.71 4.05 -3.42
C PRO A 79 -4.63 4.25 -2.35
N TYR A 80 -4.60 5.44 -1.74
CA TYR A 80 -3.87 5.67 -0.48
C TYR A 80 -4.78 5.31 0.69
N CYS A 81 -4.51 4.17 1.33
CA CYS A 81 -5.09 3.85 2.64
C CYS A 81 -3.95 3.75 3.66
N LEU A 82 -3.76 4.81 4.43
CA LEU A 82 -2.93 4.77 5.62
C LEU A 82 -3.83 4.39 6.79
N ILE A 83 -3.64 3.18 7.33
CA ILE A 83 -4.23 2.78 8.60
C ILE A 83 -3.34 3.42 9.69
N SER A 84 -3.83 4.50 10.30
CA SER A 84 -3.16 5.24 11.39
C SER A 84 -3.66 4.79 12.74
#